data_AF-A0AAD5SNY6-F1
#
_entry.id   AF-A0AAD5SNY6-F1
#
_cell.length_a   1.000
_cell.length_b   1.000
_cell.length_c   1.000
_cell.angle_alpha   90.00
_cell.angle_beta   90.00
_cell.angle_gamma   90.00
#
_symmetry.space_group_name_H-M   'P 1'
#
loop_
_entity.id
_entity.type
_entity.pdbx_description
1 polymer ?
#
loop_
_entity_poly.entity_id
_entity_poly.type
_entity_poly.pdbx_seq_one_letter_code
_entity_poly.pdbx_strand_id
1 'polypeptide(L)'
;MKFFKKSEKSVSLNSCVVWLALTAVHSYNAVPRRGPGSTTSEGHLRNEFWAPVLSNCFKLDGLKFLSVWELEHLIPGNAGKGSSKCDFAAATLDAGGIPVPFFIVEFEVGGFATHKDTVVCSSEAVFELGQLIGKLNVTKAELGELQIFMGLVNDTKITIDVITAEYDLESDMIFYVRHPAVASFDLSNADTNILETLNLLVFIQTVVIPKGKDIQTLLNCRSGPSSISNLLPKLPPMASKSSQSKTMFTPLNKRAK
;
A
#
# COMPACT_ATOMS: atom_id res chain seq x y z
N MET A 1 14.79 8.78 33.00
CA MET A 1 14.35 8.25 31.69
C MET A 1 12.84 8.10 31.76
N LYS A 2 12.08 8.94 31.05
CA LYS A 2 10.61 8.98 31.12
C LYS A 2 10.05 7.94 30.14
N PHE A 3 9.44 6.88 30.65
CA PHE A 3 8.68 5.92 29.85
C PHE A 3 7.30 6.52 29.56
N PHE A 4 6.96 6.68 28.28
CA PHE A 4 5.59 6.98 27.87
C PHE A 4 4.69 5.79 28.24
N LYS A 5 3.67 6.05 29.04
CA LYS A 5 2.63 5.10 29.43
C LYS A 5 1.73 4.86 28.21
N LYS A 6 1.94 3.76 27.49
CA LYS A 6 1.04 3.31 26.41
C LYS A 6 -0.25 2.82 27.07
N SER A 7 -1.42 3.37 26.71
CA SER A 7 -2.70 2.86 27.23
C SER A 7 -2.87 1.41 26.77
N GLU A 8 -3.02 0.47 27.69
CA GLU A 8 -3.38 -0.92 27.43
C GLU A 8 -4.83 -0.98 26.93
N LYS A 9 -5.05 -0.68 25.65
CA LYS A 9 -6.24 -1.15 24.95
C LYS A 9 -5.91 -2.55 24.45
N SER A 10 -6.48 -3.58 25.07
CA SER A 10 -6.43 -4.94 24.56
C SER A 10 -7.10 -4.98 23.18
N VAL A 11 -6.38 -5.45 22.16
CA VAL A 11 -6.91 -5.60 20.80
C VAL A 11 -7.36 -7.05 20.64
N SER A 12 -8.66 -7.26 20.40
CA SER A 12 -9.19 -8.58 20.08
C SER A 12 -8.96 -8.88 18.61
N LEU A 13 -8.02 -9.77 18.30
CA LEU A 13 -7.86 -10.34 16.96
C LEU A 13 -8.91 -11.43 16.74
N ASN A 14 -9.42 -11.55 15.52
CA ASN A 14 -10.30 -12.68 15.15
C ASN A 14 -9.46 -13.97 15.12
N SER A 15 -9.82 -14.96 15.94
CA SER A 15 -9.08 -16.21 16.08
C SER A 15 -8.93 -16.98 14.75
N CYS A 16 -9.93 -16.92 13.86
CA CYS A 16 -9.86 -17.55 12.54
C CYS A 16 -8.83 -16.86 11.65
N VAL A 17 -8.80 -15.52 11.64
CA VAL A 17 -7.80 -14.74 10.87
C VAL A 17 -6.39 -15.03 11.38
N VAL A 18 -6.21 -15.05 12.70
CA VAL A 18 -4.91 -15.38 13.33
C VAL A 18 -4.46 -16.78 12.96
N TRP A 19 -5.35 -17.78 13.08
CA TRP A 19 -5.03 -19.17 12.76
C TRP A 19 -4.64 -19.36 11.30
N LEU A 20 -5.38 -18.76 10.37
CA LEU A 20 -5.09 -18.82 8.94
C LEU A 20 -3.73 -18.19 8.60
N ALA A 21 -3.45 -17.00 9.16
CA ALA A 21 -2.18 -16.32 8.93
C ALA A 21 -1.00 -17.13 9.50
N LEU A 22 -1.09 -17.61 10.75
CA LEU A 22 -0.03 -18.41 11.35
C LEU A 22 0.18 -19.73 10.61
N THR A 23 -0.90 -20.40 10.20
CA THR A 23 -0.81 -21.64 9.43
C THR A 23 -0.08 -21.38 8.12
N ALA A 24 -0.45 -20.35 7.36
CA ALA A 24 0.22 -20.00 6.11
C ALA A 24 1.72 -19.75 6.30
N VAL A 25 2.09 -19.00 7.35
CA VAL A 25 3.49 -18.71 7.68
C VAL A 25 4.26 -19.97 8.07
N HIS A 26 3.66 -20.90 8.83
CA HIS A 26 4.33 -22.12 9.29
C HIS A 26 4.38 -23.23 8.24
N SER A 27 3.36 -23.33 7.38
CA SER A 27 3.27 -24.35 6.34
C SER A 27 4.00 -23.96 5.07
N TYR A 28 4.42 -22.70 4.95
CA TYR A 28 5.07 -22.22 3.74
C TYR A 28 6.40 -22.91 3.53
N ASN A 29 6.50 -23.56 2.38
CA ASN A 29 7.74 -24.10 1.87
C ASN A 29 8.08 -23.37 0.59
N ALA A 30 9.23 -22.69 0.60
CA ALA A 30 9.78 -22.05 -0.58
C ALA A 30 10.04 -23.10 -1.67
N VAL A 31 9.36 -22.99 -2.81
CA VAL A 31 9.58 -23.86 -3.97
C VAL A 31 10.44 -23.14 -5.00
N PRO A 32 11.69 -23.58 -5.23
CA PRO A 32 12.61 -22.93 -6.16
C PRO A 32 12.08 -22.96 -7.60
N ARG A 33 12.09 -21.81 -8.30
CA ARG A 33 11.47 -21.67 -9.63
C ARG A 33 12.23 -22.41 -10.76
N ARG A 34 13.52 -22.69 -10.58
CA ARG A 34 14.44 -23.27 -11.58
C ARG A 34 15.43 -24.30 -10.98
N GLY A 35 15.00 -25.04 -9.97
CA GLY A 35 15.83 -26.05 -9.30
C GLY A 35 16.54 -25.55 -8.03
N PRO A 36 17.28 -26.43 -7.33
CA PRO A 36 17.88 -26.13 -6.04
C PRO A 36 18.76 -24.86 -6.08
N GLY A 37 18.52 -23.92 -5.16
CA GLY A 37 19.27 -22.65 -5.08
C GLY A 37 18.69 -21.49 -5.90
N SER A 38 17.59 -21.69 -6.65
CA SER A 38 16.86 -20.59 -7.29
C SER A 38 15.86 -19.93 -6.34
N THR A 39 15.59 -18.64 -6.54
CA THR A 39 14.57 -17.91 -5.77
C THR A 39 13.17 -18.46 -6.06
N THR A 40 12.30 -18.39 -5.05
CA THR A 40 10.89 -18.75 -5.19
C THR A 40 10.21 -17.87 -6.22
N SER A 41 9.24 -18.39 -6.96
CA SER A 41 8.44 -17.55 -7.84
C SER A 41 7.56 -16.60 -7.03
N GLU A 42 7.48 -15.34 -7.46
CA GLU A 42 6.58 -14.33 -6.88
C GLU A 42 5.13 -14.83 -6.81
N GLY A 43 4.64 -15.51 -7.85
CA GLY A 43 3.29 -16.11 -7.83
C GLY A 43 3.10 -17.19 -6.75
N HIS A 44 4.12 -18.02 -6.50
CA HIS A 44 4.07 -19.02 -5.42
C HIS A 44 4.09 -18.34 -4.04
N LEU A 45 5.00 -17.38 -3.84
CA LEU A 45 5.06 -16.57 -2.63
C LEU A 45 3.74 -15.82 -2.38
N ARG A 46 3.19 -15.20 -3.41
CA ARG A 46 1.90 -14.52 -3.37
C ARG A 46 0.78 -15.47 -2.96
N ASN A 47 0.63 -16.61 -3.63
CA ASN A 47 -0.52 -17.49 -3.43
C ASN A 47 -0.44 -18.31 -2.14
N GLU A 48 0.74 -18.83 -1.79
CA GLU A 48 0.91 -19.75 -0.66
C GLU A 48 1.26 -19.05 0.65
N PHE A 49 1.74 -17.80 0.60
CA PHE A 49 2.15 -17.05 1.79
C PHE A 49 1.28 -15.81 2.02
N TRP A 50 1.36 -14.82 1.12
CA TRP A 50 0.76 -13.51 1.38
C TRP A 50 -0.74 -13.46 1.14
N ALA A 51 -1.29 -14.26 0.23
CA ALA A 51 -2.71 -14.28 -0.04
C ALA A 51 -3.54 -14.73 1.18
N PRO A 52 -3.19 -15.82 1.87
CA PRO A 52 -3.82 -16.19 3.14
C PRO A 52 -3.64 -15.16 4.25
N VAL A 53 -2.49 -14.49 4.33
CA VAL A 53 -2.22 -13.46 5.34
C VAL A 53 -3.07 -12.22 5.07
N LEU A 54 -2.87 -11.57 3.91
CA LEU A 54 -3.47 -10.27 3.61
C LEU A 54 -4.98 -10.36 3.33
N SER A 55 -5.44 -11.35 2.56
CA SER A 55 -6.85 -11.41 2.13
C SER A 55 -7.81 -11.64 3.29
N ASN A 56 -7.36 -12.26 4.38
CA ASN A 56 -8.19 -12.54 5.54
C ASN A 56 -8.18 -11.38 6.55
N CYS A 57 -7.12 -10.57 6.60
CA CYS A 57 -7.03 -9.42 7.50
C CYS A 57 -8.13 -8.38 7.27
N PHE A 58 -8.54 -8.19 6.01
CA PHE A 58 -9.51 -7.17 5.62
C PHE A 58 -10.94 -7.72 5.49
N LYS A 59 -11.13 -9.04 5.60
CA LYS A 59 -12.44 -9.70 5.66
C LYS A 59 -12.94 -9.81 7.10
N LEU A 60 -13.05 -8.67 7.78
CA LEU A 60 -13.64 -8.63 9.12
C LEU A 60 -15.17 -8.54 9.02
N ASP A 61 -15.84 -9.35 9.83
CA ASP A 61 -17.31 -9.37 9.91
C ASP A 61 -17.88 -7.97 10.15
N GLY A 62 -18.84 -7.58 9.31
CA GLY A 62 -19.55 -6.30 9.39
C GLY A 62 -18.89 -5.12 8.67
N LEU A 63 -17.68 -5.26 8.11
CA LEU A 63 -17.02 -4.23 7.30
C LEU A 63 -17.03 -4.59 5.81
N LYS A 64 -17.37 -3.62 4.96
CA LYS A 64 -17.42 -3.78 3.50
C LYS A 64 -16.05 -3.53 2.82
N PHE A 65 -14.96 -3.98 3.44
CA PHE A 65 -13.66 -3.87 2.78
C PHE A 65 -13.45 -5.02 1.80
N LEU A 66 -12.87 -4.68 0.66
CA LEU A 66 -12.51 -5.60 -0.39
C LEU A 66 -11.02 -5.88 -0.31
N SER A 67 -10.66 -7.15 -0.46
CA SER A 67 -9.30 -7.59 -0.76
C SER A 67 -9.23 -7.83 -2.27
N VAL A 68 -8.62 -6.89 -2.99
CA VAL A 68 -8.50 -6.94 -4.45
C VAL A 68 -7.07 -7.30 -4.79
N TRP A 69 -6.88 -8.48 -5.35
CA TRP A 69 -5.61 -8.79 -6.00
C TRP A 69 -5.62 -8.16 -7.38
N GLU A 70 -4.47 -7.67 -7.82
CA GLU A 70 -4.29 -7.21 -9.19
C GLU A 70 -5.19 -6.01 -9.55
N LEU A 71 -5.31 -5.03 -8.63
CA LEU A 71 -6.15 -3.85 -8.82
C LEU A 71 -5.56 -2.95 -9.91
N GLU A 72 -6.36 -2.64 -10.93
CA GLU A 72 -5.97 -1.74 -12.01
C GLU A 72 -6.26 -0.28 -11.64
N HIS A 73 -5.20 0.52 -11.59
CA HIS A 73 -5.23 1.97 -11.45
C HIS A 73 -5.33 2.60 -12.84
N LEU A 74 -6.42 3.34 -13.10
CA LEU A 74 -6.62 4.06 -14.36
C LEU A 74 -5.80 5.36 -14.42
N ILE A 75 -4.47 5.22 -14.33
CA ILE A 75 -3.54 6.35 -14.40
C ILE A 75 -3.43 6.82 -15.86
N PRO A 76 -3.93 7.99 -16.25
CA PRO A 76 -3.88 8.44 -17.63
C PRO A 76 -2.42 8.51 -18.15
N GLY A 77 -2.17 7.91 -19.32
CA GLY A 77 -0.85 7.85 -19.96
C GLY A 77 -0.88 8.34 -21.41
N ASN A 78 0.27 8.30 -22.11
CA ASN A 78 0.52 8.90 -23.44
C ASN A 78 -0.48 8.53 -24.56
N ALA A 79 -1.28 7.48 -24.39
CA ALA A 79 -2.27 7.01 -25.36
C ALA A 79 -3.72 7.06 -24.82
N GLY A 80 -3.98 7.84 -23.75
CA GLY A 80 -5.30 8.01 -23.15
C GLY A 80 -5.75 6.86 -22.23
N LYS A 81 -5.04 5.72 -22.22
CA LYS A 81 -5.25 4.59 -21.32
C LYS A 81 -3.91 4.09 -20.79
N GLY A 82 -3.30 4.85 -19.90
CA GLY A 82 -2.30 4.24 -19.02
C GLY A 82 -3.06 3.41 -17.99
N SER A 83 -2.52 2.26 -17.64
CA SER A 83 -2.93 1.59 -16.41
C SER A 83 -1.69 1.14 -15.67
N SER A 84 -1.72 1.36 -14.36
CA SER A 84 -0.81 0.71 -13.42
C SER A 84 -1.60 -0.36 -12.69
N LYS A 85 -0.91 -1.33 -12.13
CA LYS A 85 -1.56 -2.47 -11.51
C LYS A 85 -0.76 -2.83 -10.29
N CYS A 86 -1.35 -2.64 -9.12
CA CYS A 86 -0.74 -3.12 -7.90
C CYS A 86 -1.07 -4.60 -7.69
N ASP A 87 -0.16 -5.33 -7.07
CA ASP A 87 -0.34 -6.74 -6.77
C ASP A 87 -1.50 -6.98 -5.80
N PHE A 88 -1.68 -6.12 -4.80
CA PHE A 88 -2.79 -6.21 -3.86
C PHE A 88 -3.25 -4.85 -3.36
N ALA A 89 -4.55 -4.71 -3.14
CA ALA A 89 -5.14 -3.58 -2.47
C ALA A 89 -6.23 -4.01 -1.48
N ALA A 90 -6.26 -3.35 -0.33
CA ALA A 90 -7.45 -3.28 0.50
C ALA A 90 -8.20 -1.98 0.18
N ALA A 91 -9.49 -2.11 -0.12
CA ALA A 91 -10.32 -1.00 -0.58
C ALA A 91 -11.67 -0.95 0.15
N THR A 92 -12.20 0.25 0.31
CA THR A 92 -13.63 0.45 0.59
C THR A 92 -14.38 0.65 -0.73
N LEU A 93 -15.70 0.76 -0.68
CA LEU A 93 -16.54 1.14 -1.80
C LEU A 93 -17.05 2.55 -1.63
N ASP A 94 -17.13 3.31 -2.73
CA ASP A 94 -17.93 4.53 -2.80
C ASP A 94 -19.42 4.22 -3.06
N ALA A 95 -20.25 5.27 -3.12
CA ALA A 95 -21.69 5.13 -3.34
C ALA A 95 -22.04 4.47 -4.69
N GLY A 96 -21.14 4.54 -5.68
CA GLY A 96 -21.28 3.88 -6.98
C GLY A 96 -20.79 2.43 -6.99
N GLY A 97 -20.30 1.92 -5.86
CA GLY A 97 -19.69 0.59 -5.79
C GLY A 97 -18.29 0.52 -6.41
N ILE A 98 -17.64 1.67 -6.62
CA ILE A 98 -16.28 1.71 -7.15
C ILE A 98 -15.29 1.52 -5.98
N PRO A 99 -14.30 0.62 -6.10
CA PRO A 99 -13.25 0.46 -5.11
C PRO A 99 -12.45 1.75 -4.91
N VAL A 100 -12.23 2.10 -3.65
CA VAL A 100 -11.34 3.19 -3.22
C VAL A 100 -10.28 2.58 -2.29
N PRO A 101 -9.04 2.39 -2.77
CA PRO A 101 -7.99 1.75 -1.99
C PRO A 101 -7.51 2.64 -0.86
N PHE A 102 -7.18 2.02 0.28
CA PHE A 102 -6.56 2.68 1.44
C PHE A 102 -5.28 1.97 1.90
N PHE A 103 -5.02 0.78 1.35
CA PHE A 103 -3.77 0.04 1.53
C PHE A 103 -3.43 -0.63 0.21
N ILE A 104 -2.24 -0.37 -0.33
CA ILE A 104 -1.75 -0.90 -1.61
C ILE A 104 -0.46 -1.66 -1.32
N VAL A 105 -0.23 -2.79 -1.99
CA VAL A 105 0.96 -3.63 -1.80
C VAL A 105 1.54 -4.02 -3.15
N GLU A 106 2.87 -3.92 -3.24
CA GLU A 106 3.68 -4.37 -4.39
C GLU A 106 4.74 -5.39 -3.95
N PHE A 107 5.00 -6.38 -4.80
CA PHE A 107 5.98 -7.43 -4.55
C PHE A 107 7.29 -7.14 -5.28
N GLU A 108 8.38 -7.11 -4.51
CA GLU A 108 9.73 -6.95 -5.00
C GLU A 108 10.36 -8.31 -5.32
N VAL A 109 10.99 -8.42 -6.49
CA VAL A 109 11.78 -9.60 -6.84
C VAL A 109 13.22 -9.45 -6.32
N GLY A 110 13.50 -10.04 -5.17
CA GLY A 110 14.85 -10.31 -4.67
C GLY A 110 15.67 -9.08 -4.26
N GLY A 111 15.02 -7.97 -3.89
CA GLY A 111 15.69 -6.76 -3.40
C GLY A 111 16.55 -5.99 -4.42
N PHE A 112 16.56 -6.41 -5.70
CA PHE A 112 17.34 -5.76 -6.75
C PHE A 112 16.59 -4.59 -7.43
N ALA A 113 15.26 -4.50 -7.24
CA ALA A 113 14.39 -3.53 -7.90
C ALA A 113 13.64 -2.59 -6.93
N THR A 114 14.02 -2.57 -5.65
CA THR A 114 13.37 -1.79 -4.58
C THR A 114 13.06 -0.36 -4.97
N HIS A 115 13.97 0.33 -5.69
CA HIS A 115 13.72 1.69 -6.16
C HIS A 115 12.62 1.82 -7.21
N LYS A 116 12.48 0.86 -8.12
CA LYS A 116 11.46 0.90 -9.16
C LYS A 116 10.09 0.64 -8.55
N ASP A 117 9.98 -0.41 -7.76
CA ASP A 117 8.70 -0.86 -7.20
C ASP A 117 8.20 0.13 -6.14
N THR A 118 9.13 0.72 -5.35
CA THR A 118 8.81 1.88 -4.48
C THR A 118 8.23 3.06 -5.26
N VAL A 119 8.83 3.43 -6.41
CA VAL A 119 8.38 4.59 -7.20
C VAL A 119 7.01 4.30 -7.83
N VAL A 120 6.78 3.08 -8.31
CA VAL A 120 5.49 2.64 -8.85
C VAL A 120 4.43 2.70 -7.76
N CYS A 121 4.65 2.03 -6.63
CA CYS A 121 3.71 2.01 -5.51
C CYS A 121 3.40 3.42 -4.99
N SER A 122 4.43 4.27 -4.88
CA SER A 122 4.25 5.69 -4.50
C SER A 122 3.39 6.46 -5.50
N SER A 123 3.57 6.21 -6.80
CA SER A 123 2.80 6.89 -7.85
C SER A 123 1.34 6.46 -7.83
N GLU A 124 1.07 5.17 -7.59
CA GLU A 124 -0.28 4.63 -7.44
C GLU A 124 -0.97 5.18 -6.19
N ALA A 125 -0.29 5.18 -5.05
CA ALA A 125 -0.84 5.74 -3.82
C ALA A 125 -1.11 7.25 -3.93
N VAL A 126 -0.21 8.01 -4.58
CA VAL A 126 -0.44 9.44 -4.86
C VAL A 126 -1.64 9.64 -5.78
N PHE A 127 -1.77 8.83 -6.83
CA PHE A 127 -2.91 8.86 -7.73
C PHE A 127 -4.22 8.64 -6.98
N GLU A 128 -4.30 7.57 -6.19
CA GLU A 128 -5.50 7.20 -5.45
C GLU A 128 -5.86 8.21 -4.37
N LEU A 129 -4.86 8.78 -3.67
CA LEU A 129 -5.09 9.83 -2.69
C LEU A 129 -5.61 11.11 -3.36
N GLY A 130 -5.09 11.48 -4.53
CA GLY A 130 -5.59 12.60 -5.32
C GLY A 130 -7.04 12.41 -5.77
N GLN A 131 -7.37 11.21 -6.24
CA GLN A 131 -8.75 10.85 -6.60
C GLN A 131 -9.69 10.91 -5.40
N LEU A 132 -9.24 10.42 -4.23
CA LEU A 132 -9.98 10.49 -2.98
C LEU A 132 -10.25 11.95 -2.57
N ILE A 133 -9.22 12.80 -2.58
CA ILE A 133 -9.37 14.23 -2.28
C ILE A 133 -10.36 14.88 -3.23
N GLY A 134 -10.28 14.57 -4.54
CA GLY A 134 -11.21 15.12 -5.54
C GLY A 134 -12.68 14.73 -5.33
N LYS A 135 -12.92 13.52 -4.78
CA LYS A 135 -14.26 12.97 -4.50
C LYS A 135 -14.87 13.43 -3.17
N LEU A 136 -14.07 13.97 -2.26
CA LEU A 136 -14.49 14.36 -0.92
C LEU A 136 -14.57 15.88 -0.77
N ASN A 137 -15.61 16.37 -0.10
CA ASN A 137 -15.65 17.75 0.36
C ASN A 137 -14.79 17.92 1.63
N VAL A 138 -13.47 17.87 1.45
CA VAL A 138 -12.45 18.05 2.49
C VAL A 138 -11.88 19.46 2.47
N THR A 139 -11.58 19.99 3.65
CA THR A 139 -10.92 21.29 3.80
C THR A 139 -9.40 21.16 3.75
N LYS A 140 -8.70 22.28 3.53
CA LYS A 140 -7.22 22.35 3.57
C LYS A 140 -6.64 21.81 4.88
N ALA A 141 -7.33 22.01 6.01
CA ALA A 141 -6.89 21.57 7.33
C ALA A 141 -7.08 20.06 7.55
N GLU A 142 -7.98 19.41 6.81
CA GLU A 142 -8.30 17.99 6.95
C GLU A 142 -7.46 17.09 6.02
N LEU A 143 -6.67 17.68 5.10
CA LEU A 143 -5.89 16.93 4.12
C LEU A 143 -4.92 15.93 4.75
N GLY A 144 -4.25 16.32 5.84
CA GLY A 144 -3.28 15.47 6.54
C GLY A 144 -3.89 14.24 7.21
N GLU A 145 -5.22 14.21 7.39
CA GLU A 145 -5.93 13.08 7.96
C GLU A 145 -6.18 11.96 6.94
N LEU A 146 -6.12 12.29 5.64
CA LEU A 146 -6.24 11.33 4.55
C LEU A 146 -4.88 10.67 4.30
N GLN A 147 -4.87 9.35 4.33
CA GLN A 147 -3.66 8.56 4.26
C GLN A 147 -3.89 7.32 3.40
N ILE A 148 -2.89 6.98 2.57
CA ILE A 148 -2.82 5.68 1.91
C ILE A 148 -1.58 4.95 2.41
N PHE A 149 -1.78 3.73 2.91
CA PHE A 149 -0.69 2.86 3.32
C PHE A 149 -0.14 2.12 2.11
N MET A 150 1.18 1.96 2.04
CA MET A 150 1.86 1.23 0.98
C MET A 150 2.69 0.11 1.60
N GLY A 151 2.48 -1.13 1.19
CA GLY A 151 3.31 -2.27 1.56
C GLY A 151 4.27 -2.64 0.44
N LEU A 152 5.54 -2.78 0.77
CA LEU A 152 6.54 -3.35 -0.12
C LEU A 152 6.93 -4.72 0.43
N VAL A 153 6.57 -5.77 -0.30
CA VAL A 153 6.84 -7.16 0.06
C VAL A 153 8.12 -7.59 -0.62
N ASN A 154 9.08 -8.11 0.14
CA ASN A 154 10.25 -8.77 -0.41
C ASN A 154 10.39 -10.13 0.27
N ASP A 155 10.14 -11.19 -0.50
CA ASP A 155 9.99 -12.54 0.03
C ASP A 155 8.97 -12.59 1.19
N THR A 156 9.35 -13.03 2.38
CA THR A 156 8.47 -13.15 3.55
C THR A 156 8.51 -11.93 4.47
N LYS A 157 9.11 -10.83 4.02
CA LYS A 157 9.16 -9.55 4.72
C LYS A 157 8.24 -8.53 4.06
N ILE A 158 7.59 -7.68 4.86
CA ILE A 158 6.87 -6.50 4.40
C ILE A 158 7.39 -5.24 5.10
N THR A 159 7.54 -4.16 4.34
CA THR A 159 7.79 -2.81 4.87
C THR A 159 6.62 -1.93 4.50
N ILE A 160 6.11 -1.14 5.45
CA ILE A 160 4.93 -0.30 5.26
C ILE A 160 5.35 1.16 5.34
N ASP A 161 4.94 1.91 4.33
CA ASP A 161 5.05 3.36 4.22
C ASP A 161 3.66 3.99 4.27
N VAL A 162 3.61 5.30 4.43
CA VAL A 162 2.37 6.09 4.34
C VAL A 162 2.57 7.25 3.39
N ILE A 163 1.58 7.51 2.54
CA ILE A 163 1.45 8.75 1.77
C ILE A 163 0.35 9.60 2.42
N THR A 164 0.67 10.84 2.74
CA THR A 164 -0.28 11.88 3.18
C THR A 164 -0.33 13.02 2.18
N ALA A 165 -1.37 13.85 2.27
CA ALA A 165 -1.46 15.10 1.53
C ALA A 165 -1.37 16.28 2.50
N GLU A 166 -0.62 17.31 2.11
CA GLU A 166 -0.44 18.53 2.89
C GLU A 166 -0.69 19.73 2.00
N TYR A 167 -1.32 20.76 2.55
CA TYR A 167 -1.51 22.02 1.84
C TYR A 167 -0.50 23.04 2.34
N ASP A 168 0.26 23.60 1.40
CA ASP A 168 1.21 24.67 1.68
C ASP A 168 0.56 26.04 1.47
N LEU A 169 0.61 26.85 2.52
CA LEU A 169 0.06 28.21 2.52
C LEU A 169 0.88 29.16 1.65
N GLU A 170 2.19 28.95 1.53
CA GLU A 170 3.07 29.88 0.81
C GLU A 170 2.95 29.73 -0.70
N SER A 171 2.90 28.50 -1.20
CA SER A 171 2.76 28.22 -2.64
C SER A 171 1.31 28.04 -3.11
N ASP A 172 0.34 27.97 -2.19
CA ASP A 172 -1.07 27.63 -2.48
C ASP A 172 -1.20 26.30 -3.28
N MET A 173 -0.41 25.29 -2.91
CA MET A 173 -0.38 23.98 -3.56
C MET A 173 -0.60 22.82 -2.58
N ILE A 174 -1.07 21.69 -3.10
CA ILE A 174 -1.12 20.42 -2.37
C ILE A 174 0.13 19.61 -2.71
N PHE A 175 0.85 19.18 -1.69
CA PHE A 175 1.99 18.27 -1.78
C PHE A 175 1.63 16.90 -1.23
N TYR A 176 2.23 15.87 -1.80
CA TYR A 176 2.16 14.52 -1.26
C TYR A 176 3.46 14.21 -0.53
N VAL A 177 3.34 13.75 0.71
CA VAL A 177 4.49 13.45 1.56
C VAL A 177 4.53 11.95 1.80
N ARG A 178 5.66 11.34 1.47
CA ARG A 178 5.95 9.95 1.79
C ARG A 178 6.66 9.86 3.13
N HIS A 179 6.09 9.07 4.02
CA HIS A 179 6.64 8.68 5.32
C HIS A 179 7.13 7.23 5.21
N PRO A 180 8.43 7.00 4.94
CA PRO A 180 8.94 5.66 4.72
C PRO A 180 9.07 4.87 6.03
N ALA A 181 8.90 3.55 5.94
CA ALA A 181 9.15 2.57 6.99
C ALA A 181 8.45 2.87 8.32
N VAL A 182 7.16 3.24 8.27
CA VAL A 182 6.34 3.43 9.48
C VAL A 182 6.14 2.11 10.25
N ALA A 183 6.24 0.98 9.55
CA ALA A 183 6.31 -0.35 10.15
C ALA A 183 7.07 -1.32 9.23
N SER A 184 7.64 -2.39 9.81
CA SER A 184 8.25 -3.48 9.04
C SER A 184 8.11 -4.77 9.83
N PHE A 185 7.80 -5.87 9.14
CA PHE A 185 7.57 -7.18 9.73
C PHE A 185 8.31 -8.24 8.93
N ASP A 186 9.12 -9.04 9.62
CA ASP A 186 9.90 -10.12 9.03
C ASP A 186 9.34 -11.46 9.50
N LEU A 187 8.64 -12.16 8.60
CA LEU A 187 7.97 -13.41 8.91
C LEU A 187 8.84 -14.64 8.59
N SER A 188 10.11 -14.44 8.21
CA SER A 188 11.03 -15.50 7.78
C SER A 188 11.60 -16.32 8.93
N ASN A 189 11.81 -15.70 10.10
CA ASN A 189 12.55 -16.29 11.19
C ASN A 189 11.64 -17.18 12.05
N ALA A 190 11.92 -18.49 12.08
CA ALA A 190 11.14 -19.46 12.86
C ALA A 190 11.00 -19.13 14.35
N ASP A 191 11.96 -18.40 14.94
CA ASP A 191 11.92 -18.04 16.37
C ASP A 191 10.99 -16.83 16.64
N THR A 192 10.78 -15.97 15.64
CA THR A 192 10.02 -14.73 15.79
C THR A 192 8.79 -14.64 14.89
N ASN A 193 8.58 -15.58 13.97
CA ASN A 193 7.53 -15.52 12.96
C ASN A 193 6.13 -15.44 13.57
N ILE A 194 5.86 -16.14 14.68
CA ILE A 194 4.58 -16.05 15.39
C ILE A 194 4.35 -14.62 15.88
N LEU A 195 5.33 -14.06 16.59
CA LEU A 195 5.24 -12.72 17.16
C LEU A 195 5.13 -11.64 16.06
N GLU A 196 5.95 -11.74 15.02
CA GLU A 196 5.94 -10.80 13.90
C GLU A 196 4.64 -10.90 13.09
N THR A 197 4.10 -12.11 12.91
CA THR A 197 2.78 -12.30 12.29
C THR A 197 1.70 -11.63 13.12
N LEU A 198 1.67 -11.87 14.44
CA LEU A 198 0.71 -11.23 15.34
C LEU A 198 0.86 -9.71 15.34
N ASN A 199 2.10 -9.18 15.34
CA ASN A 199 2.37 -7.76 15.28
C ASN A 199 1.86 -7.13 13.98
N LEU A 200 2.05 -7.81 12.84
CA LEU A 200 1.49 -7.39 11.55
C LEU A 200 -0.04 -7.34 11.61
N LEU A 201 -0.69 -8.39 12.13
CA LEU A 201 -2.15 -8.45 12.26
C LEU A 201 -2.68 -7.32 13.16
N VAL A 202 -2.04 -7.08 14.31
CA VAL A 202 -2.38 -5.98 15.22
C VAL A 202 -2.19 -4.64 14.54
N PHE A 203 -1.09 -4.44 13.81
CA PHE A 203 -0.85 -3.19 13.08
C PHE A 203 -1.94 -2.94 12.04
N ILE A 204 -2.27 -3.94 11.21
CA ILE A 204 -3.35 -3.81 10.22
C ILE A 204 -4.68 -3.47 10.93
N GLN A 205 -5.02 -4.17 12.00
CA GLN A 205 -6.30 -3.99 12.68
C GLN A 205 -6.42 -2.67 13.46
N THR A 206 -5.31 -2.14 13.97
CA THR A 206 -5.31 -0.95 14.85
C THR A 206 -4.87 0.34 14.17
N VAL A 207 -4.17 0.24 13.04
CA VAL A 207 -3.62 1.40 12.32
C VAL A 207 -4.27 1.52 10.94
N VAL A 208 -4.20 0.47 10.12
CA VAL A 208 -4.66 0.52 8.72
C VAL A 208 -6.18 0.50 8.60
N ILE A 209 -6.84 -0.46 9.26
CA ILE A 209 -8.29 -0.65 9.19
C ILE A 209 -9.08 0.55 9.71
N PRO A 210 -8.71 1.21 10.82
CA PRO A 210 -9.38 2.43 11.26
C PRO A 210 -9.34 3.54 10.20
N LYS A 211 -8.22 3.73 9.51
CA LYS A 211 -8.13 4.71 8.41
C LYS A 211 -9.01 4.35 7.22
N GLY A 212 -9.11 3.06 6.87
CA GLY A 212 -10.10 2.60 5.88
C GLY A 212 -11.55 2.91 6.29
N LYS A 213 -11.87 2.84 7.59
CA LYS A 213 -13.21 3.18 8.11
C LYS A 213 -13.47 4.68 8.03
N ASP A 214 -12.49 5.49 8.41
CA ASP A 214 -12.59 6.95 8.31
C ASP A 214 -12.87 7.36 6.86
N ILE A 215 -12.12 6.79 5.89
CA ILE A 215 -12.34 7.01 4.46
C ILE A 215 -13.75 6.58 4.05
N GLN A 216 -14.22 5.40 4.47
CA GLN A 216 -15.58 4.94 4.17
C GLN A 216 -16.65 5.89 4.73
N THR A 217 -16.49 6.36 5.96
CA THR A 217 -17.40 7.33 6.59
C THR A 217 -17.40 8.65 5.82
N LEU A 218 -16.23 9.15 5.42
CA LEU A 218 -16.13 10.37 4.63
C LEU A 218 -16.80 10.22 3.26
N LEU A 219 -16.62 9.10 2.56
CA LEU A 219 -17.28 8.83 1.28
C LEU A 219 -18.81 8.80 1.42
N ASN A 220 -19.32 8.23 2.50
CA ASN A 220 -20.76 8.14 2.75
C ASN A 220 -21.39 9.49 3.17
N CYS A 221 -20.66 10.33 3.90
CA CYS A 221 -21.22 11.56 4.49
C CYS A 221 -20.88 12.84 3.71
N ARG A 222 -19.80 12.83 2.93
CA ARG A 222 -19.19 14.04 2.34
C ARG A 222 -18.79 13.84 0.89
N SER A 223 -19.42 12.90 0.19
CA SER A 223 -19.24 12.74 -1.25
C SER A 223 -19.72 13.98 -1.99
N GLY A 224 -18.83 14.53 -2.83
CA GLY A 224 -19.07 15.76 -3.56
C GLY A 224 -17.76 16.38 -4.04
N PRO A 225 -17.81 17.21 -5.08
CA PRO A 225 -16.59 17.83 -5.62
C PRO A 225 -15.90 18.66 -4.55
N SER A 226 -14.63 18.38 -4.33
CA SER A 226 -13.82 19.13 -3.39
C SER A 226 -13.63 20.58 -3.84
N SER A 227 -13.80 21.53 -2.92
CA SER A 227 -13.51 22.95 -3.19
C SER A 227 -12.03 23.20 -3.53
N ILE A 228 -11.15 22.27 -3.12
CA ILE A 228 -9.71 22.30 -3.38
C ILE A 228 -9.30 21.39 -4.54
N SER A 229 -10.25 20.81 -5.29
CA SER A 229 -9.95 19.96 -6.45
C SER A 229 -9.11 20.67 -7.51
N ASN A 230 -9.27 22.00 -7.65
CA ASN A 230 -8.48 22.84 -8.55
C ASN A 230 -6.99 22.95 -8.15
N LEU A 231 -6.66 22.65 -6.89
CA LEU A 231 -5.30 22.67 -6.35
C LEU A 231 -4.61 21.31 -6.45
N LEU A 232 -5.35 20.25 -6.82
CA LEU A 232 -4.75 18.95 -7.03
C LEU A 232 -3.74 19.04 -8.17
N PRO A 233 -2.52 18.51 -8.00
CA PRO A 233 -1.55 18.51 -9.07
C PRO A 233 -2.17 17.79 -10.26
N LYS A 234 -2.18 18.48 -11.41
CA LYS A 234 -2.56 17.85 -12.66
C LYS A 234 -1.56 16.71 -12.87
N LEU A 235 -2.05 15.48 -12.78
CA LEU A 235 -1.27 14.32 -13.18
C LEU A 235 -0.77 14.61 -14.59
N PRO A 236 0.54 14.45 -14.86
CA PRO A 236 1.05 14.70 -16.19
C PRO A 236 0.23 13.82 -17.16
N PRO A 237 -0.21 14.37 -18.30
CA PRO A 237 -0.99 13.61 -19.28
C PRO A 237 -0.19 12.44 -19.86
N MET A 238 1.10 12.39 -19.53
CA MET A 238 2.09 11.47 -20.03
C MET A 238 2.88 10.87 -18.87
N ALA A 239 2.87 9.53 -18.76
CA ALA A 239 3.81 8.82 -17.90
C ALA A 239 5.23 9.10 -18.41
N SER A 240 5.99 9.89 -17.66
CA SER A 240 7.40 10.13 -17.98
C SER A 240 8.21 8.92 -17.53
N LYS A 241 9.12 8.43 -18.38
CA LYS A 241 10.15 7.49 -17.93
C LYS A 241 10.84 8.13 -16.73
N SER A 242 11.09 7.36 -15.66
CA SER A 242 11.97 7.81 -14.58
C SER A 242 13.22 8.40 -15.24
N SER A 243 13.56 9.64 -14.90
CA SER A 243 14.81 10.24 -15.39
C SER A 243 15.92 9.22 -15.10
N GLN A 244 16.63 8.79 -16.13
CA GLN A 244 17.77 7.90 -15.92
C GLN A 244 18.65 8.60 -14.90
N SER A 245 18.84 8.01 -13.72
CA SER A 245 19.93 8.44 -12.87
C SER A 245 21.17 8.34 -13.74
N LYS A 246 21.90 9.45 -13.92
CA LYS A 246 23.22 9.42 -14.51
C LYS A 246 24.16 8.74 -13.51
N THR A 247 23.91 7.48 -13.17
CA THR A 247 24.89 6.66 -12.46
C THR A 247 25.99 6.31 -13.45
N MET A 248 27.25 6.47 -13.02
CA MET A 248 28.46 6.19 -13.82
C MET A 248 28.56 4.75 -14.37
N PHE A 249 27.64 3.85 -13.98
CA PHE A 249 27.69 2.41 -14.25
C PHE A 249 26.80 1.94 -15.42
N THR A 250 26.23 2.82 -16.24
CA THR A 250 25.52 2.35 -17.46
C THR A 250 26.53 1.83 -18.49
N PRO A 251 26.47 0.54 -18.89
CA PRO A 251 27.34 -0.04 -19.91
C PRO A 251 27.25 0.78 -21.21
N LEU A 252 28.40 1.05 -21.85
CA LEU A 252 28.52 1.95 -23.00
C LEU A 252 27.55 1.61 -24.14
N ASN A 253 27.27 0.33 -24.32
CA ASN A 253 26.36 -0.25 -25.30
C ASN A 253 24.87 0.02 -25.06
N LYS A 254 24.48 0.59 -23.91
CA LYS A 254 23.09 1.02 -23.61
C LYS A 254 22.92 2.53 -23.46
N ARG A 255 23.98 3.31 -23.70
CA ARG A 255 23.85 4.77 -23.79
C ARG A 255 23.24 5.09 -25.15
N ALA A 256 21.99 5.56 -25.17
CA ALA A 256 21.40 6.11 -26.37
C ALA A 256 22.32 7.25 -26.88
N LYS A 257 22.59 7.27 -28.19
CA LYS A 257 23.22 8.43 -28.83
C LYS A 257 22.28 9.63 -28.77
#